data_AF-T2HSL4-F1
#
_entry.id   AF-T2HSL4-F1
#
_cell.length_a   1.000
_cell.length_b   1.000
_cell.length_c   1.000
_cell.angle_alpha   90.00
_cell.angle_beta   90.00
_cell.angle_gamma   90.00
#
_symmetry.space_group_name_H-M   'P 1'
#
loop_
_entity.id
_entity.type
_entity.pdbx_description
1 polymer ?
#
loop_
_entity_poly.entity_id
_entity_poly.type
_entity_poly.pdbx_seq_one_letter_code
_entity_poly.pdbx_strand_id
1 'polypeptide(L)'
;MSAARTDGFIRNIHSRNPFDVIRADVVISRLEKQAHWGCGLHYEIYEADLFDMAMNHLSRLPLKDRPVFIGAAARKGLFLTMEETRLAREAKDALMAELALEY
;
A
#
# COMPACT_ATOMS: atom_id res chain seq x y z
N MET A 1 16.01 6.03 21.74
CA MET A 1 15.00 5.30 20.97
C MET A 1 13.68 6.06 21.05
N SER A 2 13.09 6.45 19.92
CA SER A 2 11.75 7.04 19.90
C SER A 2 10.72 5.93 20.06
N ALA A 3 9.77 6.08 20.98
CA ALA A 3 8.64 5.17 21.11
C ALA A 3 7.85 5.07 19.79
N ALA A 4 7.24 3.92 19.55
CA ALA A 4 6.32 3.73 18.44
C ALA A 4 5.14 4.72 18.58
N ARG A 5 4.75 5.35 17.47
CA ARG A 5 3.58 6.24 17.47
C ARG A 5 2.31 5.41 17.61
N THR A 6 1.30 5.96 18.27
CA THR A 6 -0.02 5.32 18.46
C THR A 6 -1.19 6.26 18.13
N ASP A 7 -0.89 7.48 17.72
CA ASP A 7 -1.85 8.56 17.46
C ASP A 7 -2.53 8.47 16.08
N GLY A 8 -2.24 7.42 15.30
CA GLY A 8 -2.78 7.25 13.94
C GLY A 8 -2.07 8.07 12.87
N PHE A 9 -1.07 8.86 13.25
CA PHE A 9 -0.27 9.69 12.36
C PHE A 9 1.07 9.04 12.04
N ILE A 10 1.52 9.27 10.80
CA ILE A 10 2.83 8.87 10.29
C ILE A 10 3.51 10.09 9.67
N ARG A 11 4.83 10.05 9.53
CA ARG A 11 5.55 11.08 8.79
C ARG A 11 5.01 11.19 7.36
N ASN A 12 4.76 12.42 6.91
CA ASN A 12 4.49 12.66 5.50
C ASN A 12 5.79 12.57 4.70
N ILE A 13 6.03 11.42 4.04
CA ILE A 13 7.24 11.17 3.25
C ILE A 13 7.38 12.06 2.01
N HIS A 14 6.31 12.76 1.63
CA HIS A 14 6.31 13.71 0.52
C HIS A 14 6.53 15.16 0.97
N SER A 15 6.53 15.43 2.29
CA SER A 15 6.87 16.76 2.79
C SER A 15 8.39 16.93 2.91
N ARG A 16 8.86 18.14 2.60
CA ARG A 16 10.23 18.57 2.87
C ARG A 16 10.49 18.77 4.37
N ASN A 17 9.45 19.08 5.15
CA ASN A 17 9.55 19.28 6.59
C ASN A 17 9.48 17.91 7.32
N PRO A 18 10.51 17.52 8.09
CA PRO A 18 10.52 16.24 8.80
C PRO A 18 9.47 16.11 9.90
N PHE A 19 8.87 17.22 10.35
CA PHE A 19 7.84 17.23 11.39
C PHE A 19 6.42 17.14 10.86
N ASP A 20 6.22 17.26 9.54
CA ASP A 20 4.89 17.14 8.95
C ASP A 20 4.39 15.70 9.04
N VAL A 21 3.16 15.58 9.53
CA VAL A 21 2.49 14.29 9.71
C VAL A 21 1.22 14.21 8.87
N ILE A 22 0.85 12.99 8.52
CA ILE A 22 -0.37 12.66 7.82
C ILE A 22 -0.99 11.44 8.48
N ARG A 23 -2.32 11.33 8.47
CA ARG A 23 -2.96 10.12 9.00
C ARG A 23 -2.70 8.92 8.09
N ALA A 24 -2.40 7.78 8.69
CA ALA A 24 -2.09 6.56 7.94
C ALA A 24 -3.28 6.08 7.07
N ASP A 25 -4.50 6.22 7.57
CA ASP A 25 -5.72 5.85 6.83
C ASP A 25 -5.95 6.71 5.59
N VAL A 26 -5.67 8.02 5.67
CA VAL A 26 -5.72 8.93 4.52
C VAL A 26 -4.69 8.54 3.47
N VAL A 27 -3.49 8.11 3.88
CA VAL A 27 -2.49 7.59 2.93
C VAL A 27 -3.02 6.35 2.24
N ILE A 28 -3.51 5.35 2.99
CA ILE A 28 -4.04 4.11 2.40
C ILE A 28 -5.17 4.42 1.41
N SER A 29 -6.11 5.29 1.77
CA SER A 29 -7.19 5.65 0.83
C SER A 29 -6.75 6.46 -0.38
N ARG A 30 -5.58 7.10 -0.35
CA ARG A 30 -4.97 7.66 -1.56
C ARG A 30 -4.35 6.56 -2.43
N LEU A 31 -3.73 5.56 -1.81
CA LEU A 31 -3.18 4.41 -2.54
C LEU A 31 -4.30 3.59 -3.20
N GLU A 32 -5.42 3.35 -2.50
CA GLU A 32 -6.63 2.70 -3.05
C GLU A 32 -7.10 3.44 -4.33
N LYS A 33 -7.22 4.77 -4.28
CA LYS A 33 -7.61 5.59 -5.44
C LYS A 33 -6.60 5.54 -6.58
N GLN A 34 -5.31 5.51 -6.25
CA GLN A 34 -4.24 5.48 -7.24
C GLN A 34 -4.20 4.12 -7.96
N ALA A 35 -4.32 3.02 -7.22
CA ALA A 35 -4.39 1.67 -7.78
C ALA A 35 -5.62 1.48 -8.69
N HIS A 36 -6.75 2.11 -8.35
CA HIS A 36 -7.96 2.04 -9.16
C HIS A 36 -7.83 2.72 -10.54
N TRP A 37 -6.96 3.73 -10.70
CA TRP A 37 -6.95 4.54 -11.93
C TRP A 37 -6.44 3.78 -13.17
N GLY A 38 -5.68 2.70 -12.98
CA GLY A 38 -5.06 1.92 -14.06
C GLY A 38 -5.57 0.48 -14.22
N CYS A 39 -6.55 0.04 -13.41
CA CYS A 39 -6.88 -1.39 -13.33
C CYS A 39 -7.86 -1.89 -14.40
N GLY A 40 -8.50 -1.02 -15.19
CA GLY A 40 -9.30 -1.44 -16.35
C GLY A 40 -10.47 -2.41 -16.04
N LEU A 41 -11.05 -2.33 -14.83
CA LEU A 41 -12.05 -3.27 -14.26
C LEU A 41 -11.51 -4.62 -13.80
N HIS A 42 -10.19 -4.80 -13.77
CA HIS A 42 -9.55 -6.01 -13.27
C HIS A 42 -9.16 -5.86 -11.80
N TYR A 43 -9.73 -6.70 -10.94
CA TYR A 43 -9.47 -6.66 -9.51
C TYR A 43 -8.01 -7.05 -9.19
N GLU A 44 -7.46 -8.02 -9.93
CA GLU A 44 -6.11 -8.53 -9.76
C GLU A 44 -5.07 -7.44 -10.03
N ILE A 45 -5.30 -6.60 -11.05
CA ILE A 45 -4.43 -5.44 -11.34
C ILE A 45 -4.51 -4.43 -10.20
N TYR A 46 -5.72 -4.11 -9.74
CA TYR A 46 -5.94 -3.20 -8.61
C TYR A 46 -5.23 -3.69 -7.34
N GLU A 47 -5.42 -4.96 -6.99
CA GLU A 47 -4.91 -5.54 -5.75
C GLU A 47 -3.39 -5.58 -5.74
N ALA A 48 -2.76 -6.08 -6.82
CA ALA A 48 -1.31 -6.11 -6.95
C ALA A 48 -0.70 -4.71 -6.89
N ASP A 49 -1.29 -3.74 -7.60
CA ASP A 49 -0.80 -2.35 -7.60
C ASP A 49 -0.95 -1.72 -6.21
N LEU A 50 -2.03 -2.00 -5.49
CA LEU A 50 -2.24 -1.53 -4.13
C LEU A 50 -1.22 -2.10 -3.15
N PHE A 51 -0.96 -3.41 -3.19
CA PHE A 51 0.05 -4.06 -2.35
C PHE A 51 1.45 -3.50 -2.64
N ASP A 52 1.80 -3.34 -3.91
CA ASP A 52 3.09 -2.80 -4.34
C ASP A 52 3.32 -1.38 -3.84
N MET A 53 2.32 -0.52 -4.01
CA MET A 53 2.37 0.86 -3.53
C MET A 53 2.44 0.92 -2.01
N ALA A 54 1.67 0.10 -1.30
CA ALA A 54 1.63 0.07 0.16
C ALA A 54 2.95 -0.45 0.76
N MET A 55 3.53 -1.52 0.19
CA MET A 55 4.83 -2.05 0.62
C MET A 55 5.97 -1.07 0.34
N ASN A 56 5.96 -0.41 -0.81
CA ASN A 56 6.91 0.66 -1.11
C ASN A 56 6.78 1.82 -0.10
N HIS A 57 5.56 2.28 0.17
CA HIS A 57 5.32 3.32 1.18
C HIS A 57 5.85 2.90 2.57
N LEU A 58 5.55 1.68 3.00
CA LEU A 58 6.01 1.11 4.27
C LEU A 58 7.54 1.08 4.38
N SER A 59 8.24 0.72 3.31
CA SER A 59 9.71 0.66 3.28
C SER A 59 10.37 2.02 3.52
N ARG A 60 9.72 3.10 3.05
CA ARG A 60 10.22 4.48 3.14
C ARG A 60 9.86 5.17 4.46
N LEU A 61 8.95 4.57 5.23
CA LEU A 61 8.55 5.12 6.53
C LEU A 61 9.63 4.91 7.60
N PRO A 62 9.79 5.89 8.53
CA PRO A 62 10.58 5.69 9.74
C PRO A 62 10.09 4.49 10.53
N LEU A 63 11.01 3.72 11.14
CA LEU A 63 10.67 2.49 11.88
C LEU A 63 9.59 2.70 12.95
N LYS A 64 9.60 3.85 13.63
CA LYS A 64 8.61 4.23 14.66
C LYS A 64 7.17 4.39 14.16
N ASP A 65 6.99 4.64 12.86
CA ASP A 65 5.70 4.93 12.23
C ASP A 65 5.11 3.68 11.53
N ARG A 66 5.96 2.68 11.23
CA ARG A 66 5.56 1.44 10.53
C ARG A 66 4.41 0.69 11.20
N PRO A 67 4.39 0.49 12.54
CA PRO A 67 3.28 -0.22 13.19
C PRO A 67 1.93 0.48 13.00
N VAL A 68 1.90 1.81 12.98
CA VAL A 68 0.67 2.59 12.73
C VAL A 68 0.16 2.37 11.32
N PHE A 69 1.05 2.38 10.34
CA PHE A 69 0.69 2.15 8.94
C PHE A 69 0.19 0.72 8.71
N ILE A 70 0.89 -0.28 9.25
CA ILE A 70 0.47 -1.70 9.19
C ILE A 70 -0.90 -1.87 9.85
N GLY A 71 -1.10 -1.31 11.04
CA GLY A 71 -2.39 -1.40 11.73
C GLY A 71 -3.52 -0.70 10.98
N ALA A 72 -3.24 0.41 10.29
CA ALA A 72 -4.22 1.08 9.45
C ALA A 72 -4.57 0.27 8.18
N ALA A 73 -3.58 -0.39 7.57
CA ALA A 73 -3.76 -1.26 6.42
C ALA A 73 -4.60 -2.50 6.80
N ALA A 74 -4.31 -3.11 7.94
CA ALA A 74 -5.06 -4.27 8.43
C ALA A 74 -6.54 -3.95 8.69
N ARG A 75 -6.87 -2.74 9.18
CA ARG A 75 -8.28 -2.30 9.33
C ARG A 75 -9.02 -2.15 7.99
N LYS A 76 -8.29 -2.06 6.88
CA LYS A 76 -8.80 -2.02 5.51
C LYS A 76 -8.76 -3.40 4.83
N GLY A 77 -8.36 -4.45 5.55
CA GLY A 77 -8.20 -5.80 4.99
C GLY A 77 -6.86 -6.05 4.28
N LEU A 78 -5.92 -5.09 4.34
CA LEU A 78 -4.62 -5.20 3.68
C LEU A 78 -3.57 -5.74 4.64
N PHE A 79 -3.21 -7.02 4.49
CA PHE A 79 -2.16 -7.64 5.28
C PHE A 79 -0.81 -7.48 4.58
N LEU A 80 -0.08 -6.42 4.92
CA LEU A 80 1.19 -6.03 4.30
C LEU A 80 2.32 -7.03 4.62
N THR A 81 2.27 -8.19 3.98
CA THR A 81 3.28 -9.25 4.06
C THR A 81 3.90 -9.49 2.69
N MET A 82 5.10 -10.07 2.68
CA MET A 82 5.77 -10.47 1.44
C MET A 82 4.96 -11.52 0.68
N GLU A 83 4.27 -12.41 1.40
CA GLU A 83 3.50 -13.49 0.81
C GLU A 83 2.23 -13.00 0.12
N GLU A 84 1.42 -12.18 0.80
CA GLU A 84 0.22 -11.56 0.19
C GLU A 84 0.57 -10.72 -1.03
N THR A 85 1.68 -9.98 -0.96
CA THR A 85 2.18 -9.20 -2.11
C THR A 85 2.58 -10.12 -3.27
N ARG A 86 3.22 -11.26 -2.99
CA ARG A 86 3.61 -12.25 -4.02
C ARG A 86 2.38 -12.86 -4.68
N LEU A 87 1.38 -13.27 -3.90
CA LEU A 87 0.13 -13.84 -4.38
C LEU A 87 -0.63 -12.85 -5.28
N ALA A 88 -0.74 -11.59 -4.86
CA ALA A 88 -1.39 -10.55 -5.67
C ALA A 88 -0.68 -10.33 -7.01
N ARG A 89 0.67 -10.30 -7.00
CA ARG A 89 1.46 -10.20 -8.24
C ARG A 89 1.23 -11.39 -9.17
N GLU A 90 1.22 -12.61 -8.65
CA GLU A 90 0.99 -13.82 -9.45
C GLU A 90 -0.41 -13.84 -10.07
N ALA A 91 -1.44 -13.41 -9.33
CA ALA A 91 -2.79 -13.29 -9.86
C ALA A 91 -2.86 -12.26 -11.00
N LYS A 92 -2.19 -11.11 -10.84
CA LYS A 92 -2.06 -10.11 -11.90
C LYS A 92 -1.33 -10.67 -13.12
N ASP A 93 -0.20 -11.35 -12.92
CA ASP A 93 0.58 -11.91 -14.02
C ASP A 93 -0.21 -12.98 -14.80
N ALA A 94 -0.97 -13.83 -14.10
CA ALA A 94 -1.87 -14.80 -14.72
C ALA A 94 -2.95 -14.13 -15.57
N LEU A 95 -3.64 -13.12 -15.03
CA LEU A 95 -4.61 -12.34 -15.78
C LEU A 95 -3.99 -11.66 -17.01
N MET A 96 -2.81 -11.05 -16.86
CA MET A 96 -2.14 -10.38 -17.99
C MET A 96 -1.75 -11.38 -19.08
N ALA A 97 -1.39 -12.62 -18.72
CA ALA A 97 -1.14 -13.69 -19.67
C ALA A 97 -2.41 -14.12 -20.41
N GLU A 98 -3.55 -14.21 -19.72
CA GLU A 98 -4.85 -14.48 -20.34
C GLU A 98 -5.25 -13.38 -21.33
N LEU A 99 -5.18 -12.12 -20.91
CA LEU A 99 -5.49 -10.96 -21.77
C LEU A 99 -4.57 -10.88 -23.00
N ALA A 100 -3.31 -11.30 -22.86
CA ALA A 100 -2.37 -11.33 -23.99
C ALA A 100 -2.67 -12.43 -25.01
N LEU A 101 -3.42 -13.48 -24.64
CA LEU A 101 -3.87 -14.54 -25.55
C LEU A 101 -5.16 -14.16 -26.30
N GLU A 102 -5.90 -13.15 -25.81
CA GLU A 102 -7.13 -12.66 -26.41
C GLU A 102 -6.91 -11.67 -27.58
N TYR A 103 -5.67 -11.24 -27.82
CA TYR A 103 -5.25 -10.32 -28.90
C TYR A 103 -4.33 -11.01 -29.92
#